data_AF-A0A829GK20-F1
#
_entry.id   AF-A0A829GK20-F1
#
_cell.length_a   1.000
_cell.length_b   1.000
_cell.length_c   1.000
_cell.angle_alpha   90.00
_cell.angle_beta   90.00
_cell.angle_gamma   90.00
#
_symmetry.space_group_name_H-M   'P 1'
#
loop_
_entity.id
_entity.type
_entity.pdbx_description
1 polymer ?
#
loop_
_entity_poly.entity_id
_entity_poly.type
_entity_poly.pdbx_seq_one_letter_code
_entity_poly.pdbx_strand_id
1 'polypeptide(L)'
;MYDKLTDDGQVHDDYRIDYLAGHISALEKAVHDGVKILAYCAWGPIDIVSCSSAQMEKRYGFIYVDLNNEGKGSGRRIKKDSFAWYKNVISSNGAEL
;
A
#
# COMPACT_ATOMS: atom_id res chain seq x y z
N MET A 1 8.22 -5.09 10.33
CA MET A 1 8.70 -5.46 8.98
C MET A 1 8.84 -4.16 8.21
N TYR A 2 9.99 -3.88 7.61
CA TYR A 2 10.23 -2.64 6.87
C TYR A 2 10.32 -2.97 5.38
N ASP A 3 9.73 -2.16 4.51
CA ASP A 3 9.96 -2.29 3.07
C ASP A 3 11.44 -2.11 2.78
N LYS A 4 11.99 -3.05 2.01
CA LYS A 4 13.36 -2.99 1.54
C LYS A 4 13.35 -3.00 0.02
N LEU A 5 14.14 -2.10 -0.55
CA LEU A 5 14.47 -2.17 -1.96
C LEU A 5 15.44 -3.34 -2.15
N THR A 6 15.04 -4.32 -2.95
CA THR A 6 15.86 -5.49 -3.30
C THR A 6 16.83 -5.17 -4.43
N ASP A 7 17.81 -6.05 -4.67
CA ASP A 7 18.87 -5.84 -5.67
C ASP A 7 18.34 -5.73 -7.11
N ASP A 8 17.15 -6.29 -7.37
CA ASP A 8 16.43 -6.20 -8.65
C ASP A 8 15.65 -4.87 -8.80
N GLY A 9 15.70 -3.99 -7.80
CA GLY A 9 15.05 -2.68 -7.82
C GLY A 9 13.55 -2.73 -7.53
N GLN A 10 13.07 -3.79 -6.87
CA GLN A 10 11.67 -3.97 -6.49
C GLN A 10 11.47 -3.93 -4.97
N VAL A 11 10.22 -3.96 -4.54
CA VAL A 11 9.84 -4.04 -3.13
C VAL A 11 8.72 -5.07 -3.02
N HIS A 12 9.08 -6.22 -2.45
CA HIS A 12 8.16 -7.31 -2.19
C HIS A 12 7.46 -7.10 -0.84
N ASP A 13 6.22 -6.63 -0.92
CA ASP A 13 5.42 -6.21 0.23
C ASP A 13 4.14 -7.03 0.42
N ASP A 14 4.27 -8.35 0.33
CA ASP A 14 3.17 -9.33 0.52
C ASP A 14 2.40 -9.08 1.82
N TYR A 15 3.10 -8.73 2.90
CA TYR A 15 2.48 -8.41 4.19
C TYR A 15 1.48 -7.24 4.11
N ARG A 16 1.71 -6.27 3.21
CA ARG A 16 0.82 -5.13 2.97
C ARG A 16 -0.38 -5.58 2.14
N ILE A 17 -0.15 -6.43 1.14
CA ILE A 17 -1.20 -7.06 0.34
C ILE A 17 -2.14 -7.83 1.28
N ASP A 18 -1.62 -8.74 2.11
CA ASP A 18 -2.40 -9.53 3.06
C ASP A 18 -3.21 -8.65 4.02
N TYR A 19 -2.58 -7.61 4.55
CA TYR A 19 -3.24 -6.66 5.45
C TYR A 19 -4.43 -5.97 4.76
N LEU A 20 -4.23 -5.44 3.55
CA LEU A 20 -5.28 -4.71 2.83
C LEU A 20 -6.36 -5.65 2.31
N ALA A 21 -6.00 -6.81 1.77
CA ALA A 21 -6.92 -7.84 1.32
C ALA A 21 -7.88 -8.24 2.45
N GLY A 22 -7.36 -8.51 3.65
CA GLY A 22 -8.20 -8.84 4.81
C GLY A 22 -9.22 -7.74 5.17
N HIS A 23 -8.84 -6.46 5.06
CA HIS A 23 -9.76 -5.35 5.31
C HIS A 23 -10.79 -5.20 4.20
N ILE A 24 -10.41 -5.38 2.93
CA ILE A 24 -11.32 -5.28 1.80
C ILE A 24 -12.35 -6.42 1.83
N SER A 25 -11.95 -7.66 2.16
CA SER A 25 -12.89 -8.76 2.38
C SER A 25 -13.86 -8.49 3.53
N ALA A 26 -13.44 -7.79 4.59
CA ALA A 26 -14.34 -7.38 5.66
C ALA A 26 -15.34 -6.30 5.21
N LEU A 27 -14.92 -5.37 4.35
CA LEU A 27 -15.81 -4.37 3.76
C LEU A 27 -16.85 -5.01 2.84
N GLU A 28 -16.46 -6.01 2.06
CA GLU A 28 -17.37 -6.79 1.22
C GLU A 28 -18.48 -7.45 2.07
N LYS A 29 -18.10 -8.10 3.17
CA LYS A 29 -19.06 -8.68 4.13
C LYS A 29 -20.02 -7.61 4.69
N ALA A 30 -19.50 -6.45 5.08
CA ALA A 30 -20.34 -5.36 5.57
C ALA A 30 -21.33 -4.85 4.51
N VAL A 31 -20.93 -4.80 3.23
CA VAL A 31 -21.83 -4.47 2.12
C VAL A 31 -22.91 -5.54 1.96
N HIS A 32 -22.57 -6.83 2.10
CA HIS A 32 -23.55 -7.92 2.10
C HIS A 32 -24.55 -7.84 3.26
N ASP A 33 -24.10 -7.38 4.43
CA ASP A 33 -24.96 -7.12 5.60
C ASP A 33 -25.84 -5.86 5.41
N GLY A 34 -25.76 -5.17 4.28
CA GLY A 34 -26.59 -4.02 3.92
C GLY A 34 -26.00 -2.66 4.25
N VAL A 35 -24.74 -2.59 4.71
CA VAL A 35 -24.06 -1.32 4.98
C VAL A 35 -23.73 -0.62 3.67
N LYS A 36 -24.14 0.65 3.55
CA LYS A 36 -23.82 1.48 2.38
C LYS A 36 -22.42 2.07 2.49
N ILE A 37 -21.47 1.49 1.78
CA ILE A 37 -20.08 1.98 1.70
C ILE A 37 -19.88 2.68 0.35
N LEU A 38 -19.43 3.94 0.38
CA LEU A 38 -19.24 4.73 -0.84
C LEU A 38 -17.91 4.44 -1.55
N ALA A 39 -16.83 4.30 -0.78
CA ALA A 39 -15.48 4.09 -1.30
C ALA A 39 -14.55 3.56 -0.20
N TYR A 40 -13.47 2.90 -0.62
CA TYR A 40 -12.32 2.59 0.21
C TYR A 40 -11.09 3.30 -0.35
N CYS A 41 -10.52 4.23 0.44
CA CYS A 41 -9.35 5.01 0.05
C CYS A 41 -8.16 4.60 0.92
N ALA A 42 -7.24 3.80 0.38
CA ALA A 42 -6.04 3.38 1.10
C ALA A 42 -5.19 4.58 1.53
N TRP A 43 -4.70 4.57 2.77
CA TRP A 43 -3.89 5.65 3.32
C TRP A 43 -2.49 5.67 2.70
N GLY A 44 -2.07 6.86 2.27
CA GLY A 44 -0.71 7.11 1.78
C GLY A 44 -0.34 6.22 0.57
N PRO A 45 -1.04 6.32 -0.59
CA PRO A 45 -0.77 5.47 -1.76
C PRO A 45 0.65 5.60 -2.32
N ILE A 46 1.35 6.68 -1.96
CA ILE A 46 2.79 6.90 -2.14
C ILE A 46 3.43 7.04 -0.76
N ASP A 47 4.67 6.57 -0.60
CA ASP A 47 5.40 6.75 0.65
C ASP A 47 5.55 8.24 0.99
N ILE A 48 5.19 8.57 2.23
CA ILE A 48 5.22 9.93 2.81
C ILE A 48 5.86 9.88 4.19
N VAL A 49 6.25 11.05 4.70
CA VAL A 49 6.70 11.19 6.09
C VAL A 49 5.53 10.87 7.02
N SER A 50 5.71 9.89 7.91
CA SER A 50 4.68 9.49 8.85
C SER A 50 4.33 10.63 9.81
N CYS A 51 3.04 10.83 10.10
CA CYS A 51 2.58 11.88 11.02
C CYS A 51 3.08 11.70 12.46
N SER A 52 3.04 10.48 13.00
CA SER A 52 3.31 10.21 14.42
C SER A 52 4.80 10.25 14.79
N SER A 53 5.67 9.75 13.92
CA SER A 53 7.10 9.57 14.22
C SER A 53 8.02 10.36 13.29
N ALA A 54 7.47 11.13 12.36
CA ALA A 54 8.23 11.91 11.36
C ALA A 54 9.26 11.07 10.57
N GLN A 55 8.98 9.77 10.37
CA GLN A 55 9.86 8.84 9.68
C GLN A 55 9.42 8.58 8.23
N MET A 56 10.40 8.46 7.33
CA MET A 56 10.22 7.92 5.97
C MET A 56 10.27 6.40 5.95
N GLU A 57 10.98 5.77 6.88
CA GLU A 57 11.10 4.29 6.94
C GLU A 57 9.79 3.60 7.34
N LYS A 58 8.88 4.33 7.98
CA LYS A 58 7.51 3.86 8.22
C LYS A 58 6.67 4.06 6.96
N ARG A 59 6.77 3.08 6.06
CA ARG A 59 6.22 3.14 4.71
C ARG A 59 4.83 2.55 4.62
N TYR A 60 3.99 3.17 3.79
CA TYR A 60 2.58 2.82 3.64
C TYR A 60 2.17 2.57 2.20
N GLY A 61 2.83 3.21 1.23
CA GLY A 61 2.30 3.31 -0.11
C GLY A 61 2.54 2.09 -0.98
N PHE A 62 1.81 2.06 -2.08
CA PHE A 62 2.03 1.18 -3.22
C PHE A 62 3.21 1.66 -4.08
N ILE A 63 3.60 2.92 -3.90
CA ILE A 63 4.72 3.56 -4.58
C ILE A 63 5.81 3.85 -3.54
N TYR A 64 6.92 3.15 -3.66
CA TYR A 64 8.12 3.39 -2.87
C TYR A 64 8.79 4.69 -3.30
N VAL A 65 9.24 5.49 -2.33
CA VAL A 65 10.04 6.68 -2.57
C VAL A 65 11.44 6.45 -1.99
N ASP A 66 12.45 6.52 -2.86
CA ASP A 66 13.87 6.36 -2.48
C ASP A 66 14.38 7.58 -1.71
N LEU A 67 13.95 7.67 -0.46
CA LEU A 67 14.36 8.63 0.56
C LEU A 67 14.36 7.92 1.92
N ASN A 68 15.40 8.16 2.72
CA ASN A 68 15.49 7.68 4.10
C ASN A 68 15.12 8.78 5.12
N ASN A 69 15.20 8.48 6.42
CA ASN A 69 14.86 9.44 7.49
C ASN A 69 15.76 10.69 7.53
N GLU A 70 16.97 10.62 6.98
CA GLU A 70 17.90 11.75 6.86
C GLU A 70 17.65 12.59 5.59
N GLY A 71 16.63 12.24 4.80
CA GLY A 71 16.36 12.87 3.50
C GLY A 71 17.36 12.49 2.40
N LYS A 72 18.18 11.46 2.60
CA LYS A 72 19.10 10.94 1.58
C LYS A 72 18.41 9.90 0.72
N GLY A 73 18.73 9.94 -0.58
CA GLY A 73 18.19 9.03 -1.60
C GLY A 73 17.96 9.79 -2.91
N SER A 74 17.67 9.06 -3.99
CA SER A 74 17.47 9.68 -5.32
C SER A 74 16.09 10.34 -5.48
N GLY A 75 15.14 10.10 -4.57
CA GLY A 75 13.76 10.52 -4.71
C GLY A 75 13.00 9.81 -5.84
N ARG A 76 13.57 8.75 -6.44
CA ARG A 76 12.89 7.97 -7.47
C ARG A 76 11.66 7.27 -6.89
N ARG A 77 10.64 7.15 -7.75
CA ARG A 77 9.39 6.44 -7.44
C ARG A 77 9.45 5.05 -8.06
N ILE A 78 9.22 4.03 -7.23
CA ILE A 78 9.33 2.63 -7.61
C ILE A 78 8.00 1.96 -7.27
N LYS A 79 7.43 1.19 -8.20
CA LYS A 79 6.20 0.45 -7.95
C LYS A 79 6.54 -0.76 -7.07
N LYS A 80 5.84 -0.92 -5.96
CA LYS A 80 5.90 -2.13 -5.13
C LYS A 80 4.99 -3.21 -5.74
N ASP A 81 5.07 -4.44 -5.26
CA ASP A 81 4.20 -5.52 -5.72
C ASP A 81 2.72 -5.19 -5.45
N SER A 82 2.46 -4.57 -4.29
CA SER A 82 1.14 -4.07 -3.92
C SER A 82 0.54 -3.06 -4.90
N PHE A 83 1.35 -2.40 -5.75
CA PHE A 83 0.85 -1.54 -6.83
C PHE A 83 0.10 -2.33 -7.90
N ALA A 84 0.71 -3.42 -8.38
CA ALA A 84 0.11 -4.26 -9.40
C ALA A 84 -1.12 -4.99 -8.85
N TRP A 85 -1.01 -5.46 -7.60
CA TRP A 85 -2.13 -6.03 -6.86
C TRP A 85 -3.31 -5.05 -6.73
N TYR A 86 -3.10 -3.86 -6.17
CA TYR A 86 -4.19 -2.90 -5.95
C TYR A 86 -4.80 -2.40 -7.27
N LYS A 87 -4.01 -2.32 -8.34
CA LYS A 87 -4.53 -2.08 -9.70
C LYS A 87 -5.52 -3.18 -10.11
N ASN A 88 -5.18 -4.46 -9.86
CA ASN A 88 -6.05 -5.59 -10.19
C ASN A 88 -7.36 -5.52 -9.40
N VAL A 89 -7.26 -5.30 -8.08
CA VAL A 89 -8.41 -5.14 -7.19
C VAL A 89 -9.37 -4.06 -7.69
N ILE A 90 -8.85 -2.89 -8.10
CA ILE A 90 -9.68 -1.81 -8.64
C ILE A 90 -10.34 -2.25 -9.96
N SER A 91 -9.58 -2.85 -10.89
CA SER A 91 -10.13 -3.26 -12.19
C SER A 91 -11.17 -4.38 -12.09
N SER A 92 -11.06 -5.26 -11.08
CA SER A 92 -12.02 -6.32 -10.81
C SER A 92 -13.17 -5.87 -9.90
N ASN A 93 -13.19 -4.60 -9.50
CA ASN A 93 -14.12 -4.07 -8.49
C ASN A 93 -14.16 -4.93 -7.21
N GLY A 94 -12.99 -5.37 -6.73
CA GLY A 94 -12.85 -6.18 -5.52
C GLY A 94 -13.07 -7.68 -5.69
N ALA A 95 -13.44 -8.17 -6.89
CA ALA A 95 -13.66 -9.61 -7.11
C ALA A 95 -12.38 -10.47 -7.06
N GLU A 96 -11.21 -9.88 -7.33
CA GLU A 96 -9.91 -10.54 -7.23
C GLU A 96 -9.06 -9.81 -6.18
N LEU A 97 -8.83 -10.49 -5.04
CA LEU A 97 -7.99 -10.05 -3.92
C LEU A 97 -6.75 -10.92 -3.80
#